data_AF-A0A9Q5YJK6-F1
#
_entry.id   AF-A0A9Q5YJK6-F1
#
_cell.length_a   1.000
_cell.length_b   1.000
_cell.length_c   1.000
_cell.angle_alpha   90.00
_cell.angle_beta   90.00
_cell.angle_gamma   90.00
#
_symmetry.space_group_name_H-M   'P 1'
#
loop_
_entity.id
_entity.type
_entity.pdbx_description
1 polymer ?
#
loop_
_entity_poly.entity_id
_entity_poly.type
_entity_poly.pdbx_seq_one_letter_code
_entity_poly.pdbx_strand_id
1 'polypeptide(L)'
;MGNSTGLQQALNAIRSTSSLISDDDETLLKNNTELQQAVNALHSTGQFSYDDWLHIQSTEGPGEEHQKAVNALHSIGQFSYTGDFGHWANYANWDKLKDDKTLQQAVNALDSIGELSKDNWAKIARNQSLRTIISKLHLSNKFTPGNWQKLDKNHEQLKEVNKEIPDLEHYVQDQTKATASKQFSLSVHHAKLEYLTTGKKTSFFN
;
A
#
# COMPACT_ATOMS: atom_id res chain seq x y z
N MET A 1 29.20 -6.87 -23.31
CA MET A 1 27.79 -6.68 -22.87
C MET A 1 27.86 -5.93 -21.55
N GLY A 2 27.51 -4.65 -21.54
CA GLY A 2 27.65 -3.81 -20.34
C GLY A 2 26.58 -4.19 -19.32
N ASN A 3 27.00 -4.61 -18.14
CA ASN A 3 26.09 -4.75 -16.99
C ASN A 3 25.48 -3.36 -16.74
N SER A 4 24.16 -3.22 -16.79
CA SER A 4 23.52 -1.93 -16.51
C SER A 4 23.89 -1.50 -15.09
N THR A 5 24.20 -0.23 -14.88
CA THR A 5 24.63 0.31 -13.57
C THR A 5 23.66 -0.10 -12.44
N GLY A 6 22.35 -0.16 -12.74
CA GLY A 6 21.32 -0.58 -11.80
C GLY A 6 21.39 -2.05 -11.38
N LEU A 7 21.69 -2.98 -12.29
CA LEU A 7 21.84 -4.40 -11.94
C LEU A 7 23.05 -4.62 -11.02
N GLN A 8 24.18 -3.97 -11.32
CA GLN A 8 25.37 -4.08 -10.49
C GLN A 8 25.16 -3.50 -9.09
N GLN A 9 24.45 -2.37 -9.00
CA GLN A 9 24.08 -1.77 -7.71
C GLN A 9 23.18 -2.70 -6.90
N ALA A 10 22.16 -3.31 -7.52
CA ALA A 10 21.25 -4.22 -6.83
C ALA A 10 21.98 -5.46 -6.30
N LEU A 11 22.84 -6.06 -7.13
CA LEU A 11 23.69 -7.20 -6.72
C LEU A 11 24.62 -6.84 -5.56
N ASN A 12 25.22 -5.64 -5.58
CA ASN A 12 26.07 -5.18 -4.48
C ASN A 12 25.24 -4.93 -3.20
N ALA A 13 24.03 -4.39 -3.36
CA ALA A 13 23.10 -4.13 -2.26
C ALA A 13 22.80 -5.43 -1.51
N ILE A 14 22.31 -6.44 -2.22
CA ILE A 14 21.98 -7.73 -1.59
C ILE A 14 23.23 -8.33 -0.93
N ARG A 15 24.40 -8.33 -1.61
CA ARG A 15 25.68 -8.88 -1.09
C ARG A 15 26.16 -8.21 0.18
N SER A 16 25.78 -6.95 0.41
CA SER A 16 26.08 -6.25 1.65
C SER A 16 25.19 -6.69 2.82
N THR A 17 24.01 -7.26 2.55
CA THR A 17 23.03 -7.66 3.57
C THR A 17 23.21 -9.09 4.08
N SER A 18 23.76 -9.99 3.26
CA SER A 18 23.98 -11.40 3.63
C SER A 18 25.03 -12.05 2.74
N SER A 19 25.83 -12.94 3.31
CA SER A 19 26.77 -13.79 2.58
C SER A 19 26.11 -14.99 1.88
N LEU A 20 24.79 -15.17 2.03
CA LEU A 20 24.04 -16.36 1.58
C LEU A 20 23.31 -16.17 0.24
N ILE A 21 23.73 -15.21 -0.58
CA ILE A 21 23.10 -14.99 -1.89
C ILE A 21 23.45 -16.14 -2.81
N SER A 22 22.40 -16.71 -3.37
CA SER A 22 22.47 -17.83 -4.30
C SER A 22 22.66 -17.36 -5.74
N ASP A 23 23.09 -18.27 -6.61
CA ASP A 23 23.08 -18.05 -8.06
C ASP A 23 21.66 -17.81 -8.59
N ASP A 24 20.64 -18.31 -7.86
CA ASP A 24 19.22 -18.09 -8.16
C ASP A 24 18.83 -16.62 -7.92
N ASP A 25 19.30 -16.00 -6.84
CA ASP A 25 19.05 -14.57 -6.54
C ASP A 25 19.68 -13.66 -7.61
N GLU A 26 20.88 -14.00 -8.08
CA GLU A 26 21.54 -13.29 -9.18
C GLU A 26 20.76 -13.45 -10.50
N THR A 27 20.22 -14.64 -10.75
CA THR A 27 19.38 -14.93 -11.92
C THR A 27 18.05 -14.17 -11.85
N LEU A 28 17.41 -14.13 -10.67
CA LEU A 28 16.20 -13.35 -10.42
C LEU A 28 16.41 -11.88 -10.72
N LEU A 29 17.48 -11.29 -10.18
CA LEU A 29 17.81 -9.88 -10.44
C LEU A 29 18.10 -9.63 -11.92
N LYS A 30 18.86 -10.49 -12.61
CA LYS A 30 19.15 -10.34 -14.05
C LYS A 30 17.89 -10.29 -14.90
N ASN A 31 16.85 -11.03 -14.53
CA ASN A 31 15.65 -11.21 -15.33
C ASN A 31 14.50 -10.28 -14.93
N ASN A 32 14.58 -9.59 -13.79
CA ASN A 32 13.51 -8.74 -13.29
C ASN A 32 13.99 -7.29 -13.03
N THR A 33 13.70 -6.40 -13.98
CA THR A 33 14.02 -4.97 -13.88
C THR A 33 13.27 -4.26 -12.75
N GLU A 34 12.03 -4.64 -12.46
CA GLU A 34 11.22 -4.04 -11.39
C GLU A 34 11.80 -4.38 -10.02
N LEU A 35 12.26 -5.62 -9.84
CA LEU A 35 12.99 -6.07 -8.66
C LEU A 35 14.33 -5.34 -8.51
N GLN A 36 15.11 -5.17 -9.59
CA GLN A 36 16.34 -4.38 -9.55
C GLN A 36 16.09 -2.96 -9.05
N GLN A 37 15.02 -2.31 -9.56
CA GLN A 37 14.64 -0.96 -9.15
C GLN A 37 14.24 -0.92 -7.67
N ALA A 38 13.45 -1.89 -7.20
CA ALA A 38 12.98 -1.95 -5.82
C ALA A 38 14.15 -2.14 -4.84
N VAL A 39 15.08 -3.05 -5.16
CA VAL A 39 16.31 -3.25 -4.36
C VAL A 39 17.13 -1.96 -4.29
N ASN A 40 17.35 -1.30 -5.41
CA ASN A 40 18.13 -0.05 -5.43
C ASN A 40 17.43 1.08 -4.66
N ALA A 41 16.11 1.18 -4.78
CA ALA A 41 15.31 2.14 -4.04
C ALA A 41 15.43 1.94 -2.53
N LEU A 42 15.26 0.71 -2.03
CA LEU A 42 15.42 0.41 -0.61
C LEU A 42 16.87 0.56 -0.14
N HIS A 43 17.85 0.13 -0.94
CA HIS A 43 19.27 0.33 -0.61
C HIS A 43 19.60 1.82 -0.40
N SER A 44 19.05 2.71 -1.23
CA SER A 44 19.28 4.15 -1.12
C SER A 44 18.82 4.77 0.21
N THR A 45 17.98 4.06 0.97
CA THR A 45 17.57 4.48 2.32
C THR A 45 18.68 4.31 3.37
N GLY A 46 19.71 3.50 3.06
CA GLY A 46 20.86 3.24 3.94
C GLY A 46 20.66 2.09 4.95
N GLN A 47 19.49 1.44 4.96
CA GLN A 47 19.14 0.40 5.94
C GLN A 47 18.61 -0.91 5.32
N PHE A 48 18.87 -1.14 4.03
CA PHE A 48 18.45 -2.37 3.37
C PHE A 48 19.09 -3.60 4.02
N SER A 49 18.25 -4.58 4.36
CA SER A 49 18.59 -5.78 5.10
C SER A 49 18.15 -7.05 4.35
N TYR A 50 18.60 -8.21 4.84
CA TYR A 50 18.18 -9.49 4.26
C TYR A 50 16.68 -9.74 4.45
N ASP A 51 16.08 -9.24 5.53
CA ASP A 51 14.63 -9.30 5.75
C ASP A 51 13.88 -8.51 4.67
N ASP A 52 14.38 -7.33 4.31
CA ASP A 52 13.80 -6.52 3.24
C ASP A 52 13.88 -7.24 1.89
N TRP A 53 15.00 -7.92 1.63
CA TRP A 53 15.16 -8.80 0.46
C TRP A 53 14.09 -9.90 0.43
N LEU A 54 13.86 -10.58 1.55
CA LEU A 54 12.86 -11.66 1.63
C LEU A 54 11.44 -11.18 1.29
N HIS A 55 11.10 -9.93 1.62
CA HIS A 55 9.80 -9.34 1.30
C HIS A 55 9.61 -9.03 -0.18
N ILE A 56 10.68 -8.69 -0.91
CA ILE A 56 10.58 -8.22 -2.30
C ILE A 56 11.06 -9.23 -3.35
N GLN A 57 11.84 -10.25 -2.99
CA GLN A 57 12.46 -11.19 -3.94
C GLN A 57 11.47 -12.02 -4.77
N SER A 58 10.25 -12.23 -4.26
CA SER A 58 9.26 -13.04 -4.96
C SER A 58 8.74 -12.29 -6.19
N THR A 59 8.69 -12.97 -7.34
CA THR A 59 8.18 -12.41 -8.60
C THR A 59 6.72 -12.70 -8.84
N GLU A 60 6.01 -13.27 -7.86
CA GLU A 60 4.60 -13.61 -7.95
C GLU A 60 3.82 -13.09 -6.75
N GLY A 61 2.54 -12.78 -6.98
CA GLY A 61 1.60 -12.46 -5.91
C GLY A 61 2.08 -11.29 -5.03
N PRO A 62 2.28 -11.48 -3.71
CA PRO A 62 2.71 -10.40 -2.83
C PRO A 62 4.03 -9.75 -3.24
N GLY A 63 5.02 -10.50 -3.74
CA GLY A 63 6.34 -9.91 -4.03
C GLY A 63 6.30 -8.91 -5.20
N GLU A 64 5.51 -9.19 -6.23
CA GLU A 64 5.26 -8.27 -7.34
C GLU A 64 4.55 -6.98 -6.87
N GLU A 65 3.58 -7.10 -5.95
CA GLU A 65 2.89 -5.96 -5.34
C GLU A 65 3.85 -5.08 -4.52
N HIS A 66 4.78 -5.69 -3.77
CA HIS A 66 5.81 -4.95 -3.03
C HIS A 66 6.73 -4.19 -3.98
N GLN A 67 7.23 -4.84 -5.03
CA GLN A 67 8.14 -4.21 -6.01
C GLN A 67 7.49 -2.97 -6.62
N LYS A 68 6.23 -3.08 -7.09
CA LYS A 68 5.47 -1.96 -7.66
C LYS A 68 5.29 -0.83 -6.65
N ALA A 69 4.87 -1.15 -5.43
CA ALA A 69 4.61 -0.12 -4.42
C ALA A 69 5.90 0.60 -4.00
N VAL A 70 7.02 -0.14 -3.91
CA VAL A 70 8.33 0.44 -3.63
C VAL A 70 8.76 1.39 -4.74
N ASN A 71 8.67 0.96 -6.00
CA ASN A 71 9.06 1.76 -7.15
C ASN A 71 8.19 3.02 -7.30
N ALA A 72 6.88 2.89 -7.06
CA ALA A 72 5.93 3.99 -7.08
C ALA A 72 6.24 5.05 -6.00
N LEU A 73 6.53 4.61 -4.77
CA LEU A 73 6.95 5.53 -3.70
C LEU A 73 8.34 6.13 -3.94
N HIS A 74 9.25 5.38 -4.56
CA HIS A 74 10.56 5.90 -4.95
C HIS A 74 10.43 7.03 -5.98
N SER A 75 9.55 6.87 -6.98
CA SER A 75 9.34 7.84 -8.06
C SER A 75 8.84 9.20 -7.55
N ILE A 76 8.00 9.20 -6.50
CA ILE A 76 7.54 10.42 -5.82
C ILE A 76 8.49 10.89 -4.70
N GLY A 77 9.65 10.26 -4.56
CA GLY A 77 10.71 10.64 -3.64
C GLY A 77 10.42 10.35 -2.17
N GLN A 78 9.69 9.29 -1.86
CA GLN A 78 9.46 8.82 -0.48
C GLN A 78 10.56 7.88 0.03
N PHE A 79 11.48 7.48 -0.84
CA PHE A 79 12.71 6.76 -0.49
C PHE A 79 13.99 7.52 -0.83
N SER A 80 13.88 8.68 -1.49
CA SER A 80 15.05 9.49 -1.84
C SER A 80 15.51 10.34 -0.66
N TYR A 81 16.81 10.27 -0.38
CA TYR A 81 17.47 10.98 0.72
C TYR A 81 17.29 12.50 0.60
N THR A 82 16.74 13.15 1.63
CA THR A 82 16.74 14.62 1.75
C THR A 82 17.24 15.06 3.13
N GLY A 83 18.54 15.36 3.24
CA GLY A 83 19.18 15.99 4.40
C GLY A 83 19.52 15.07 5.59
N ASP A 84 20.13 15.64 6.64
CA ASP A 84 20.76 14.93 7.78
C ASP A 84 19.84 13.95 8.54
N PHE A 85 18.52 14.08 8.41
CA PHE A 85 17.51 13.21 9.03
C PHE A 85 16.69 12.38 8.02
N GLY A 86 16.99 12.48 6.72
CA GLY A 86 16.22 11.87 5.65
C GLY A 86 16.24 10.33 5.67
N HIS A 87 17.33 9.72 6.15
CA HIS A 87 17.45 8.26 6.23
C HIS A 87 16.39 7.63 7.14
N TRP A 88 16.10 8.23 8.30
CA TRP A 88 15.12 7.67 9.25
C TRP A 88 13.68 7.82 8.76
N ALA A 89 13.34 8.94 8.11
CA ALA A 89 12.02 9.15 7.54
C ALA A 89 11.72 8.19 6.37
N ASN A 90 12.73 7.93 5.54
CA ASN A 90 12.60 7.07 4.37
C ASN A 90 12.48 5.59 4.74
N TYR A 91 13.28 5.10 5.69
CA TYR A 91 13.12 3.73 6.17
C TYR A 91 11.78 3.55 6.91
N ALA A 92 11.32 4.56 7.65
CA ALA A 92 10.00 4.53 8.28
C ALA A 92 8.83 4.44 7.26
N ASN A 93 9.03 4.84 6.00
CA ASN A 93 8.03 4.60 4.95
C ASN A 93 8.02 3.13 4.51
N TRP A 94 9.19 2.49 4.43
CA TRP A 94 9.31 1.07 4.13
C TRP A 94 8.73 0.22 5.27
N ASP A 95 9.03 0.54 6.53
CA ASP A 95 8.47 -0.17 7.69
C ASP A 95 6.93 -0.13 7.72
N LYS A 96 6.31 0.96 7.25
CA LYS A 96 4.85 1.03 7.12
C LYS A 96 4.32 0.19 5.97
N LEU A 97 5.10 0.07 4.89
CA LEU A 97 4.69 -0.56 3.66
C LEU A 97 4.84 -2.08 3.72
N LYS A 98 5.96 -2.58 4.26
CA LYS A 98 6.40 -3.98 4.11
C LYS A 98 5.40 -5.01 4.63
N ASP A 99 4.69 -4.69 5.71
CA ASP A 99 3.71 -5.59 6.31
C ASP A 99 2.23 -5.19 6.06
N ASP A 100 1.97 -4.04 5.44
CA ASP A 100 0.60 -3.56 5.16
C ASP A 100 0.21 -3.77 3.69
N LYS A 101 -0.31 -4.96 3.39
CA LYS A 101 -0.85 -5.31 2.07
C LYS A 101 -1.92 -4.35 1.57
N THR A 102 -2.74 -3.80 2.48
CA THR A 102 -3.80 -2.85 2.09
C THR A 102 -3.19 -1.52 1.66
N LEU A 103 -2.12 -1.09 2.32
CA LEU A 103 -1.36 0.10 1.95
C LEU A 103 -0.62 -0.10 0.63
N GLN A 104 0.02 -1.25 0.40
CA GLN A 104 0.68 -1.59 -0.87
C GLN A 104 -0.32 -1.48 -2.04
N GLN A 105 -1.49 -2.11 -1.90
CA GLN A 105 -2.55 -2.05 -2.91
C GLN A 105 -3.06 -0.64 -3.14
N ALA A 106 -3.19 0.18 -2.09
CA ALA A 106 -3.63 1.56 -2.24
C ALA A 106 -2.58 2.44 -2.94
N VAL A 107 -1.30 2.22 -2.68
CA VAL A 107 -0.19 2.86 -3.39
C VAL A 107 -0.25 2.49 -4.87
N ASN A 108 -0.28 1.19 -5.19
CA ASN A 108 -0.33 0.69 -6.57
C ASN A 108 -1.56 1.19 -7.32
N ALA A 109 -2.71 1.24 -6.63
CA ALA A 109 -3.95 1.77 -7.19
C ALA A 109 -3.83 3.24 -7.57
N LEU A 110 -3.27 4.08 -6.69
CA LEU A 110 -3.06 5.51 -6.98
C LEU A 110 -2.05 5.71 -8.11
N ASP A 111 -0.98 4.93 -8.11
CA ASP A 111 0.04 4.99 -9.16
C ASP A 111 -0.55 4.62 -10.53
N SER A 112 -1.34 3.54 -10.59
CA SER A 112 -1.96 3.06 -11.83
C SER A 112 -2.92 4.05 -12.50
N ILE A 113 -3.45 5.02 -11.73
CA ILE A 113 -4.34 6.06 -12.25
C ILE A 113 -3.66 7.43 -12.34
N GLY A 114 -2.35 7.52 -12.06
CA GLY A 114 -1.59 8.77 -12.11
C GLY A 114 -1.87 9.74 -10.96
N GLU A 115 -2.41 9.27 -9.84
CA GLU A 115 -2.80 10.10 -8.69
C GLU A 115 -1.88 9.92 -7.48
N LEU A 116 -0.82 9.12 -7.59
CA LEU A 116 0.16 8.99 -6.51
C LEU A 116 1.02 10.27 -6.43
N SER A 117 0.99 10.92 -5.27
CA SER A 117 1.75 12.12 -4.95
C SER A 117 2.22 12.05 -3.48
N LYS A 118 3.14 12.93 -3.09
CA LYS A 118 3.60 13.02 -1.68
C LYS A 118 2.43 13.27 -0.71
N ASP A 119 1.49 14.11 -1.12
CA ASP A 119 0.30 14.43 -0.31
C ASP A 119 -0.65 13.26 -0.24
N ASN A 120 -0.89 12.57 -1.36
CA ASN A 120 -1.80 11.43 -1.40
C ASN A 120 -1.23 10.22 -0.67
N TRP A 121 0.09 10.01 -0.73
CA TRP A 121 0.81 9.08 0.14
C TRP A 121 0.54 9.38 1.62
N ALA A 122 0.75 10.62 2.05
CA ALA A 122 0.55 11.02 3.45
C ALA A 122 -0.89 10.76 3.93
N LYS A 123 -1.89 10.93 3.05
CA LYS A 123 -3.30 10.62 3.33
C LYS A 123 -3.51 9.12 3.53
N ILE A 124 -3.09 8.27 2.59
CA ILE A 124 -3.35 6.83 2.65
C ILE A 124 -2.54 6.13 3.75
N ALA A 125 -1.32 6.61 4.03
CA ALA A 125 -0.48 6.10 5.11
C ALA A 125 -1.14 6.29 6.49
N ARG A 126 -1.90 7.38 6.68
CA ARG A 126 -2.56 7.72 7.96
C ARG A 126 -4.01 7.24 8.06
N ASN A 127 -4.67 6.94 6.95
CA ASN A 127 -6.10 6.65 6.92
C ASN A 127 -6.39 5.21 6.46
N GLN A 128 -6.54 4.30 7.44
CA GLN A 128 -6.82 2.87 7.19
C GLN A 128 -8.09 2.65 6.37
N SER A 129 -9.11 3.46 6.64
CA SER A 129 -10.39 3.34 5.96
C SER A 129 -10.31 3.76 4.51
N LEU A 130 -9.62 4.86 4.24
CA LEU A 130 -9.37 5.33 2.88
C LEU A 130 -8.62 4.28 2.07
N ARG A 131 -7.50 3.75 2.59
CA ARG A 131 -6.74 2.71 1.86
C ARG A 131 -7.52 1.41 1.68
N THR A 132 -8.37 1.02 2.64
CA THR A 132 -9.26 -0.14 2.50
C THR A 132 -10.24 0.03 1.33
N ILE A 133 -10.84 1.21 1.18
CA ILE A 133 -11.80 1.48 0.10
C ILE A 133 -11.09 1.50 -1.26
N ILE A 134 -9.93 2.16 -1.33
CA ILE A 134 -9.10 2.22 -2.54
C ILE A 134 -8.72 0.79 -2.97
N SER A 135 -8.17 -0.01 -2.05
CA SER A 135 -7.80 -1.41 -2.31
C SER A 135 -8.98 -2.23 -2.85
N LYS A 136 -10.17 -2.13 -2.23
CA LYS A 136 -11.37 -2.86 -2.70
C LYS A 136 -11.80 -2.43 -4.11
N LEU A 137 -11.76 -1.13 -4.40
CA LEU A 137 -12.08 -0.61 -5.72
C LEU A 137 -11.05 -1.07 -6.76
N HIS A 138 -9.76 -1.08 -6.39
CA HIS A 138 -8.67 -1.50 -7.25
C HIS A 138 -8.77 -3.00 -7.60
N LEU A 139 -8.92 -3.86 -6.59
CA LEU A 139 -9.12 -5.31 -6.78
C LEU A 139 -10.40 -5.64 -7.58
N SER A 140 -11.37 -4.73 -7.60
CA SER A 140 -12.59 -4.87 -8.41
C SER A 140 -12.46 -4.25 -9.81
N ASN A 141 -11.29 -3.75 -10.22
CA ASN A 141 -11.05 -2.98 -11.44
C ASN A 141 -12.00 -1.78 -11.62
N LYS A 142 -12.37 -1.15 -10.50
CA LYS A 142 -13.29 -0.01 -10.44
C LYS A 142 -12.62 1.27 -9.97
N PHE A 143 -11.35 1.25 -9.57
CA PHE A 143 -10.65 2.45 -9.12
C PHE A 143 -10.30 3.35 -10.31
N THR A 144 -10.68 4.63 -10.23
CA THR A 144 -10.57 5.58 -11.35
C THR A 144 -10.23 6.96 -10.81
N PRO A 145 -9.65 7.88 -11.63
CA PRO A 145 -9.44 9.26 -11.20
C PRO A 145 -10.72 9.94 -10.68
N GLY A 146 -11.87 9.66 -11.32
CA GLY A 146 -13.14 10.25 -10.94
C GLY A 146 -13.65 9.83 -9.56
N ASN A 147 -13.52 8.55 -9.17
CA ASN A 147 -13.91 8.12 -7.83
C ASN A 147 -12.84 8.42 -6.77
N TRP A 148 -11.56 8.48 -7.15
CA TRP A 148 -10.50 9.03 -6.31
C TRP A 148 -10.82 10.47 -5.90
N GLN A 149 -11.13 11.37 -6.84
CA GLN A 149 -11.47 12.76 -6.53
C GLN A 149 -12.65 12.90 -5.56
N LYS A 150 -13.64 12.00 -5.64
CA LYS A 150 -14.76 11.95 -4.69
C LYS A 150 -14.32 11.50 -3.31
N LEU A 151 -13.49 10.45 -3.24
CA LEU A 151 -12.93 9.94 -1.99
C LEU A 151 -12.04 10.98 -1.34
N ASP A 152 -11.17 11.64 -2.10
CA ASP A 152 -10.25 12.65 -1.60
C ASP A 152 -10.99 13.87 -1.02
N LYS A 153 -12.10 14.29 -1.61
CA LYS A 153 -12.93 15.36 -1.04
C LYS A 153 -13.62 14.95 0.27
N ASN A 154 -13.94 13.67 0.43
CA ASN A 154 -14.78 13.17 1.52
C ASN A 154 -14.01 12.33 2.57
N HIS A 155 -12.68 12.20 2.46
CA HIS A 155 -11.93 11.25 3.30
C HIS A 155 -11.86 11.61 4.78
N GLU A 156 -12.11 12.87 5.15
CA GLU A 156 -12.27 13.28 6.55
C GLU A 156 -13.64 12.85 7.10
N GLN A 157 -14.71 12.88 6.29
CA GLN A 157 -16.01 12.32 6.68
C GLN A 157 -15.93 10.79 6.86
N LEU A 158 -15.06 10.12 6.09
CA LEU A 158 -14.74 8.71 6.31
C LEU A 158 -14.13 8.46 7.70
N LYS A 159 -13.32 9.36 8.25
CA LYS A 159 -12.79 9.20 9.61
C LYS A 159 -13.89 9.32 10.64
N GLU A 160 -14.77 10.31 10.52
CA GLU A 160 -15.89 10.52 11.45
C GLU A 160 -16.88 9.34 11.43
N VAL A 161 -17.29 8.87 10.24
CA VAL A 161 -18.17 7.69 10.12
C VAL A 161 -17.53 6.43 10.72
N ASN A 162 -16.21 6.29 10.66
CA ASN A 162 -15.54 5.14 11.29
C ASN A 162 -15.36 5.27 12.81
N LYS A 163 -15.48 6.46 13.39
CA LYS A 163 -15.55 6.62 14.85
C LYS A 163 -16.92 6.20 15.38
N GLU A 164 -17.99 6.46 14.62
CA GLU A 164 -19.36 6.08 15.00
C GLU A 164 -19.63 4.56 14.85
N ILE A 165 -18.89 3.86 13.99
CA ILE A 165 -19.12 2.42 13.73
C ILE A 165 -18.84 1.54 14.94
N PRO A 166 -17.71 1.66 15.67
CA PRO A 166 -17.48 0.90 16.91
C PRO A 166 -18.56 1.14 17.97
N ASP A 167 -19.06 2.38 18.09
CA ASP A 167 -20.15 2.71 19.02
C ASP A 167 -21.46 2.01 18.63
N LEU A 168 -21.75 1.94 17.32
CA LEU A 168 -22.90 1.20 16.79
C LEU A 168 -22.72 -0.32 16.89
N GLU A 169 -21.51 -0.85 16.68
CA GLU A 169 -21.19 -2.27 16.84
C GLU A 169 -21.29 -2.71 18.29
N HIS A 170 -20.82 -1.89 19.25
CA HIS A 170 -21.00 -2.13 20.69
C HIS A 170 -22.47 -2.05 21.10
N TYR A 171 -23.19 -1.01 20.67
CA TYR A 171 -24.61 -0.85 20.94
C TYR A 171 -25.45 -2.03 20.42
N VAL A 172 -25.06 -2.63 19.29
CA VAL A 172 -25.77 -3.77 18.68
C VAL A 172 -25.29 -5.13 19.24
N GLN A 173 -24.02 -5.28 19.63
CA GLN A 173 -23.54 -6.46 20.36
C GLN A 173 -24.26 -6.61 21.71
N ASP A 174 -24.53 -5.50 22.40
CA ASP A 174 -25.37 -5.49 23.60
C ASP A 174 -26.83 -5.90 23.29
N GLN A 175 -27.30 -5.68 22.06
CA GLN A 175 -28.67 -6.01 21.62
C GLN A 175 -28.80 -7.42 21.00
N THR A 176 -27.73 -8.08 20.54
CA THR A 176 -27.85 -9.34 19.77
C THR A 176 -26.73 -10.37 20.03
N LYS A 177 -26.86 -11.13 21.13
CA LYS A 177 -26.33 -12.51 21.19
C LYS A 177 -27.19 -13.45 20.33
N ALA A 178 -26.92 -13.53 19.03
CA ALA A 178 -27.00 -14.72 18.17
C ALA A 178 -27.21 -14.37 16.67
N THR A 179 -26.25 -14.80 15.84
CA THR A 179 -26.41 -15.24 14.43
C THR A 179 -26.92 -14.26 13.35
N ALA A 180 -26.59 -12.96 13.42
CA ALA A 180 -26.82 -12.02 12.30
C ALA A 180 -25.56 -11.24 11.82
N SER A 181 -24.38 -11.54 12.39
CA SER A 181 -23.19 -10.68 12.27
C SER A 181 -22.59 -10.58 10.85
N LYS A 182 -22.46 -11.69 10.09
CA LYS A 182 -21.79 -11.64 8.77
C LYS A 182 -22.58 -10.90 7.68
N GLN A 183 -23.90 -11.13 7.61
CA GLN A 183 -24.76 -10.49 6.62
C GLN A 183 -24.90 -8.99 6.88
N PHE A 184 -24.94 -8.58 8.16
CA PHE A 184 -25.03 -7.18 8.53
C PHE A 184 -23.72 -6.43 8.26
N SER A 185 -22.55 -6.99 8.58
CA SER A 185 -21.26 -6.38 8.23
C SER A 185 -21.10 -6.19 6.72
N LEU A 186 -21.61 -7.12 5.90
CA LEU A 186 -21.64 -7.00 4.44
C LEU A 186 -22.58 -5.87 3.99
N SER A 187 -23.77 -5.76 4.58
CA SER A 187 -24.73 -4.69 4.28
C SER A 187 -24.21 -3.30 4.67
N VAL A 188 -23.59 -3.17 5.84
CA VAL A 188 -22.90 -1.94 6.28
C VAL A 188 -21.77 -1.59 5.32
N HIS A 189 -20.97 -2.59 4.91
CA HIS A 189 -19.94 -2.37 3.89
C HIS A 189 -20.53 -1.93 2.55
N HIS A 190 -21.68 -2.46 2.14
CA HIS A 190 -22.32 -2.17 0.86
C HIS A 190 -22.86 -0.74 0.80
N ALA A 191 -23.62 -0.30 1.81
CA ALA A 191 -24.10 1.08 1.83
C ALA A 191 -22.97 2.09 2.07
N LYS A 192 -21.89 1.69 2.76
CA LYS A 192 -20.68 2.49 2.82
C LYS A 192 -20.14 2.70 1.41
N LEU A 193 -20.03 1.65 0.60
CA LEU A 193 -19.59 1.76 -0.79
C LEU A 193 -20.53 2.63 -1.65
N GLU A 194 -21.84 2.51 -1.46
CA GLU A 194 -22.85 3.27 -2.18
C GLU A 194 -22.84 4.76 -1.83
N TYR A 195 -22.76 5.10 -0.54
CA TYR A 195 -22.59 6.47 -0.07
C TYR A 195 -21.31 7.09 -0.63
N LEU A 196 -20.22 6.33 -0.63
CA LEU A 196 -18.91 6.79 -1.10
C LEU A 196 -18.84 7.03 -2.61
N THR A 197 -19.64 6.31 -3.40
CA THR A 197 -19.64 6.42 -4.86
C THR A 197 -20.66 7.43 -5.38
N THR A 198 -21.77 7.59 -4.67
CA THR A 198 -22.93 8.37 -5.12
C THR A 198 -23.18 9.65 -4.30
N GLY A 199 -22.62 9.76 -3.10
CA GLY A 199 -22.92 10.83 -2.14
C GLY A 199 -24.31 10.72 -1.47
N LYS A 200 -25.06 9.65 -1.71
CA LYS A 200 -26.41 9.44 -1.17
C LYS A 200 -26.39 8.46 -0.01
N LYS A 201 -26.95 8.84 1.14
CA LYS A 201 -27.13 7.94 2.29
C LYS A 201 -28.24 6.94 1.95
N THR A 202 -27.93 5.64 1.94
CA THR A 202 -28.96 4.61 1.91
C THR A 202 -29.60 4.50 3.30
N SER A 203 -30.94 4.56 3.38
CA SER A 203 -31.67 4.35 4.63
C SER A 203 -31.71 2.86 4.94
N PHE A 204 -31.14 2.47 6.08
CA PHE A 204 -31.06 1.07 6.50
C PHE A 204 -32.31 0.53 7.20
N PHE A 205 -33.32 1.38 7.43
CA PHE A 205 -34.55 0.99 8.11
C PHE A 205 -35.74 1.56 7.35
N ASN A 206 -36.48 0.67 6.69
CA ASN A 206 -37.93 0.76 6.47
C ASN A 206 -38.54 -0.50 7.09
#